data_AF-A0AAV5YTZ3-F1
#
_entry.id   AF-A0AAV5YTZ3-F1
#
_cell.length_a   1.000
_cell.length_b   1.000
_cell.length_c   1.000
_cell.angle_alpha   90.00
_cell.angle_beta   90.00
_cell.angle_gamma   90.00
#
_symmetry.space_group_name_H-M   'P 1'
#
loop_
_entity.id
_entity.type
_entity.pdbx_description
1 polymer ?
#
loop_
_entity_poly.entity_id
_entity_poly.type
_entity_poly.pdbx_seq_one_letter_code
_entity_poly.pdbx_strand_id
1 'polypeptide(L)'
;MTATLGSQLADVVALLAVSAAPVPLLIYLASSAKPRARIPISLTDRILAGLVLWAVVQGSVVVLLGWLGRLRFVNILLLEVVVLAWGLALCARAGVWRSLASAAEPADRARIAASRPAPERWLIAVACGFAVLLTLRVLALPVSDWDSLDYQLPRVAEWYQQASFARPLEQHGPADRPINSYPYSWSALLFIGLASAGHDQFVLLPNLLAWLILGLATYSLGRVAGARRFGAILAAVLIAVMPLSLKSVSTAHNDLPLGAFFVASVYFTMRAWRYRCRFSQLVAVAGLGMLPGTK
;
A
#
# COMPACT_ATOMS: atom_id res chain seq x y z
N MET A 1 -13.26 25.90 12.49
CA MET A 1 -12.90 25.34 13.81
C MET A 1 -11.43 24.96 13.75
N THR A 2 -10.57 25.59 14.57
CA THR A 2 -9.16 25.20 14.67
C THR A 2 -9.08 23.90 15.45
N ALA A 3 -8.76 22.79 14.77
CA ALA A 3 -8.45 21.54 15.43
C ALA A 3 -7.33 21.79 16.45
N THR A 4 -7.49 21.27 17.67
CA THR A 4 -6.44 21.38 18.68
C THR A 4 -5.26 20.49 18.28
N LEU A 5 -4.04 20.84 18.67
CA LEU A 5 -2.86 19.99 18.47
C LEU A 5 -3.09 18.57 19.03
N GLY A 6 -3.85 18.46 20.14
CA GLY A 6 -4.20 17.19 20.77
C GLY A 6 -5.10 16.31 19.90
N SER A 7 -6.09 16.85 19.21
CA SER A 7 -6.95 16.07 18.30
C SER A 7 -6.17 15.57 17.10
N GLN A 8 -5.33 16.42 16.50
CA GLN A 8 -4.48 16.01 15.36
C GLN A 8 -3.51 14.87 15.73
N LEU A 9 -2.94 14.92 16.94
CA LEU A 9 -2.07 13.84 17.42
C LEU A 9 -2.84 12.53 17.59
N ALA A 10 -4.08 12.58 18.11
CA ALA A 10 -4.92 11.41 18.26
C ALA A 10 -5.25 10.77 16.91
N ASP A 11 -5.57 11.59 15.90
CA ASP A 11 -5.90 11.12 14.55
C ASP A 11 -4.69 10.41 13.89
N VAL A 12 -3.49 10.98 14.05
CA VAL A 12 -2.23 10.37 13.57
C VAL A 12 -1.97 9.05 14.28
N VAL A 13 -2.14 8.99 15.61
CA VAL A 13 -1.95 7.76 16.38
C VAL A 13 -2.95 6.68 15.94
N ALA A 14 -4.21 7.05 15.72
CA ALA A 14 -5.26 6.15 15.26
C ALA A 14 -4.94 5.56 13.88
N LEU A 15 -4.53 6.41 12.93
CA LEU A 15 -4.10 5.98 11.60
C LEU A 15 -2.87 5.05 11.67
N LEU A 16 -1.88 5.39 12.49
CA LEU A 16 -0.68 4.58 12.68
C LEU A 16 -0.99 3.23 13.31
N ALA A 17 -1.92 3.17 14.27
CA ALA A 17 -2.35 1.92 14.90
C ALA A 17 -2.96 0.96 13.89
N VAL A 18 -3.90 1.44 13.05
CA VAL A 18 -4.49 0.64 11.97
C VAL A 18 -3.43 0.24 10.94
N SER A 19 -2.58 1.17 10.52
CA SER A 19 -1.56 0.91 9.50
C SER A 19 -0.49 -0.07 9.96
N ALA A 20 -0.11 -0.05 11.24
CA ALA A 20 0.94 -0.91 11.79
C ALA A 20 0.45 -2.31 12.20
N ALA A 21 -0.86 -2.48 12.45
CA ALA A 21 -1.41 -3.73 12.97
C ALA A 21 -1.13 -4.99 12.11
N PRO A 22 -1.17 -4.95 10.76
CA PRO A 22 -0.82 -6.10 9.94
C PRO A 22 0.68 -6.46 9.94
N VAL A 23 1.56 -5.55 10.37
CA VAL A 23 3.02 -5.69 10.19
C VAL A 23 3.57 -7.00 10.76
N PRO A 24 3.22 -7.45 11.99
CA PRO A 24 3.71 -8.73 12.49
C PRO A 24 3.27 -9.93 11.66
N LEU A 25 2.03 -9.94 11.16
CA LEU A 25 1.54 -10.98 10.26
C LEU A 25 2.35 -11.00 8.95
N LEU A 26 2.64 -9.83 8.39
CA LEU A 26 3.43 -9.69 7.17
C LEU A 26 4.88 -10.17 7.37
N ILE A 27 5.49 -9.85 8.52
CA ILE A 27 6.80 -10.34 8.92
C ILE A 27 6.81 -11.87 9.02
N TYR A 28 5.78 -12.46 9.63
CA TYR A 28 5.62 -13.90 9.72
C TYR A 28 5.50 -14.55 8.32
N LEU A 29 4.66 -14.01 7.45
CA LEU A 29 4.48 -14.54 6.09
C LEU A 29 5.78 -14.45 5.27
N ALA A 30 6.53 -13.34 5.40
CA ALA A 30 7.80 -13.17 4.70
C ALA A 30 8.93 -14.07 5.26
N SER A 31 8.91 -14.40 6.55
CA SER A 31 9.93 -15.25 7.20
C SER A 31 9.64 -16.75 7.06
N SER A 32 8.36 -17.15 7.01
CA SER A 32 7.94 -18.54 6.78
C SER A 32 8.17 -19.02 5.35
N ALA A 33 8.44 -18.09 4.42
CA ALA A 33 8.77 -18.38 3.04
C ALA A 33 10.13 -19.10 2.92
N LYS A 34 10.15 -20.43 3.09
CA LYS A 34 11.33 -21.27 2.80
C LYS A 34 11.55 -21.31 1.29
N PRO A 35 12.61 -20.69 0.74
CA PRO A 35 12.88 -20.84 -0.68
C PRO A 35 13.33 -22.29 -0.93
N ARG A 36 12.66 -22.99 -1.86
CA ARG A 36 13.15 -24.29 -2.37
C ARG A 36 14.43 -24.13 -3.20
N ALA A 37 14.67 -22.93 -3.74
CA ALA A 37 15.85 -22.59 -4.51
C ALA A 37 16.89 -21.86 -3.64
N ARG A 38 18.18 -21.94 -4.00
CA ARG A 38 19.31 -21.30 -3.28
C ARG A 38 19.34 -19.76 -3.31
N ILE A 39 18.33 -19.10 -3.87
CA ILE A 39 18.34 -17.63 -4.03
C ILE A 39 17.55 -16.99 -2.88
N PRO A 40 18.22 -16.23 -1.99
CA PRO A 40 17.57 -15.59 -0.87
C PRO A 40 16.58 -14.52 -1.34
N ILE A 41 15.49 -14.35 -0.59
CA ILE A 41 14.53 -13.27 -0.80
C ILE A 41 15.18 -11.94 -0.43
N SER A 42 15.29 -11.03 -1.41
CA SER A 42 15.90 -9.71 -1.21
C SER A 42 15.06 -8.85 -0.25
N LEU A 43 15.66 -7.86 0.41
CA LEU A 43 14.92 -6.92 1.26
C LEU A 43 13.83 -6.19 0.46
N THR A 44 14.13 -5.78 -0.77
CA THR A 44 13.17 -5.13 -1.67
C THR A 44 11.97 -6.03 -1.95
N ASP A 45 12.20 -7.32 -2.19
CA ASP A 45 11.13 -8.30 -2.42
C ASP A 45 10.21 -8.39 -1.19
N ARG A 46 10.79 -8.38 0.03
CA ARG A 46 10.03 -8.44 1.29
C ARG A 46 9.22 -7.18 1.54
N ILE A 47 9.81 -6.00 1.30
CA ILE A 47 9.11 -4.71 1.44
C ILE A 47 7.95 -4.65 0.46
N LEU A 48 8.20 -4.96 -0.83
CA LEU A 48 7.17 -4.95 -1.85
C LEU A 48 6.05 -5.96 -1.54
N ALA A 49 6.39 -7.17 -1.12
CA ALA A 49 5.40 -8.17 -0.70
C ALA A 49 4.60 -7.69 0.51
N GLY A 50 5.28 -7.09 1.49
CA GLY A 50 4.65 -6.50 2.67
C GLY A 50 3.64 -5.43 2.30
N LEU A 51 3.99 -4.49 1.42
CA LEU A 51 3.08 -3.43 0.97
C LEU A 51 1.87 -3.97 0.20
N VAL A 52 2.06 -4.94 -0.70
CA VAL A 52 0.95 -5.58 -1.44
C VAL A 52 0.02 -6.31 -0.48
N LEU A 53 0.56 -7.16 0.39
CA LEU A 53 -0.24 -7.92 1.35
C LEU A 53 -0.89 -7.02 2.39
N TRP A 54 -0.25 -5.94 2.81
CA TRP A 54 -0.84 -4.92 3.68
C TRP A 54 -2.11 -4.36 3.05
N ALA A 55 -2.03 -3.92 1.78
CA ALA A 55 -3.16 -3.35 1.08
C ALA A 55 -4.30 -4.36 0.89
N VAL A 56 -3.96 -5.62 0.61
CA VAL A 56 -4.94 -6.72 0.52
C VAL A 56 -5.66 -6.94 1.84
N VAL A 57 -4.92 -7.02 2.96
CA VAL A 57 -5.50 -7.24 4.30
C VAL A 57 -6.41 -6.07 4.68
N GLN A 58 -5.90 -4.84 4.55
CA GLN A 58 -6.64 -3.62 4.88
C GLN A 58 -7.90 -3.45 4.04
N GLY A 59 -7.78 -3.63 2.72
CA GLY A 59 -8.92 -3.59 1.82
C GLY A 59 -9.95 -4.66 2.14
N SER A 60 -9.51 -5.88 2.48
CA SER A 60 -10.40 -6.99 2.86
C SER A 60 -11.16 -6.71 4.17
N VAL A 61 -10.50 -6.12 5.18
CA VAL A 61 -11.12 -5.74 6.45
C VAL A 61 -12.25 -4.73 6.21
N VAL A 62 -11.96 -3.66 5.46
CA VAL A 62 -12.95 -2.62 5.16
C VAL A 62 -14.09 -3.17 4.31
N VAL A 63 -13.78 -3.96 3.28
CA VAL A 63 -14.80 -4.60 2.44
C VAL A 63 -15.71 -5.50 3.27
N LEU A 64 -15.14 -6.36 4.11
CA LEU A 64 -15.92 -7.26 4.98
C LEU A 64 -16.84 -6.47 5.91
N LEU A 65 -16.33 -5.43 6.58
CA LEU A 65 -17.15 -4.59 7.47
C LEU A 65 -18.21 -3.79 6.72
N GLY A 66 -17.89 -3.31 5.52
CA GLY A 66 -18.80 -2.64 4.60
C GLY A 66 -19.99 -3.51 4.23
N TRP A 67 -19.73 -4.77 3.83
CA TRP A 67 -20.76 -5.76 3.52
C TRP A 67 -21.63 -6.15 4.71
N LEU A 68 -21.05 -6.15 5.92
CA LEU A 68 -21.78 -6.49 7.15
C LEU A 68 -22.59 -5.31 7.72
N GLY A 69 -22.54 -4.12 7.12
CA GLY A 69 -23.16 -2.91 7.67
C GLY A 69 -22.57 -2.50 9.02
N ARG A 70 -21.28 -2.79 9.22
CA ARG A 70 -20.51 -2.54 10.46
C ARG A 70 -19.28 -1.68 10.18
N LEU A 71 -19.31 -0.86 9.14
CA LEU A 71 -18.19 -0.03 8.71
C LEU A 71 -18.06 1.22 9.57
N ARG A 72 -17.67 1.02 10.83
CA ARG A 72 -17.28 2.09 11.76
C ARG A 72 -15.80 1.96 12.08
N PHE A 73 -15.14 3.09 12.31
CA PHE A 73 -13.72 3.10 12.64
C PHE A 73 -13.38 2.23 13.87
N VAL A 74 -14.24 2.23 14.89
CA VAL A 74 -14.08 1.34 16.06
C VAL A 74 -14.05 -0.14 15.69
N ASN A 75 -14.85 -0.57 14.70
CA ASN A 75 -14.88 -1.96 14.27
C ASN A 75 -13.63 -2.32 13.45
N ILE A 76 -13.10 -1.38 12.69
CA ILE A 76 -11.79 -1.52 12.04
C ILE A 76 -10.72 -1.72 13.12
N LEU A 77 -10.64 -0.82 14.11
CA LEU A 77 -9.68 -0.94 15.21
C LEU A 77 -9.77 -2.27 15.95
N LEU A 78 -10.98 -2.77 16.23
CA LEU A 78 -11.16 -4.07 16.89
C LEU A 78 -10.60 -5.22 16.04
N LEU A 79 -10.87 -5.24 14.73
CA LEU A 79 -10.30 -6.25 13.83
C LEU A 79 -8.79 -6.12 13.70
N GLU A 80 -8.25 -4.89 13.67
CA GLU A 80 -6.82 -4.65 13.64
C GLU A 80 -6.12 -5.14 14.91
N VAL A 81 -6.73 -5.00 16.08
CA VAL A 81 -6.21 -5.59 17.32
C VAL A 81 -6.15 -7.11 17.22
N VAL A 82 -7.16 -7.76 16.60
CA VAL A 82 -7.16 -9.20 16.36
C VAL A 82 -6.05 -9.61 15.40
N VAL A 83 -5.90 -8.89 14.27
CA VAL A 83 -4.83 -9.13 13.29
C VAL A 83 -3.44 -8.96 13.92
N LEU A 84 -3.26 -7.91 14.72
CA LEU A 84 -2.03 -7.63 15.44
C LEU A 84 -1.70 -8.76 16.43
N ALA A 85 -2.65 -9.12 17.29
CA ALA A 85 -2.48 -10.19 18.28
C ALA A 85 -2.16 -11.52 17.61
N TRP A 86 -2.84 -11.84 16.51
CA TRP A 86 -2.59 -13.06 15.75
C TRP A 86 -1.21 -13.08 15.11
N GLY A 87 -0.81 -11.97 14.47
CA GLY A 87 0.53 -11.82 13.89
C GLY A 87 1.65 -11.94 14.93
N LEU A 88 1.49 -11.30 16.10
CA LEU A 88 2.42 -11.40 17.22
C LEU A 88 2.53 -12.85 17.72
N ALA A 89 1.41 -13.54 17.89
CA ALA A 89 1.39 -14.94 18.32
C ALA A 89 2.09 -15.87 17.32
N LEU A 90 1.89 -15.67 16.01
CA LEU A 90 2.57 -16.44 14.97
C LEU A 90 4.09 -16.19 14.98
N CYS A 91 4.52 -14.93 15.06
CA CYS A 91 5.94 -14.59 15.16
C CYS A 91 6.61 -15.16 16.41
N ALA A 92 5.91 -15.14 17.56
CA ALA A 92 6.40 -15.70 18.81
C ALA A 92 6.56 -17.23 18.70
N ARG A 93 5.56 -17.93 18.16
CA ARG A 93 5.59 -19.39 17.97
C ARG A 93 6.67 -19.84 17.00
N ALA A 94 6.89 -19.09 15.92
CA ALA A 94 7.90 -19.39 14.92
C ALA A 94 9.32 -18.88 15.28
N GLY A 95 9.50 -18.22 16.42
CA GLY A 95 10.80 -17.70 16.85
C GLY A 95 11.36 -16.58 15.95
N VAL A 96 10.50 -15.91 15.18
CA VAL A 96 10.89 -14.90 14.17
C VAL A 96 11.64 -13.74 14.82
N TRP A 97 11.22 -13.33 16.02
CA TRP A 97 11.85 -12.23 16.76
C TRP A 97 13.33 -12.50 17.08
N ARG A 98 13.68 -13.74 17.41
CA ARG A 98 15.08 -14.14 17.66
C ARG A 98 15.91 -14.05 16.38
N SER A 99 15.35 -14.51 15.26
CA SER A 99 16.01 -14.45 13.94
C SER A 99 16.17 -13.03 13.42
N LEU A 100 15.23 -12.13 13.71
CA LEU A 100 15.33 -10.72 13.31
C LEU A 100 16.39 -9.97 14.14
N ALA A 101 16.45 -10.23 15.45
CA ALA A 101 17.46 -9.65 16.33
C ALA A 101 18.89 -10.02 15.89
N SER A 102 19.11 -11.27 15.45
CA SER A 102 20.42 -11.71 14.96
C SER A 102 20.77 -11.19 13.55
N ALA A 103 19.78 -10.76 12.75
CA ALA A 103 19.99 -10.28 11.37
C ALA A 103 20.23 -8.75 11.27
N ALA A 104 20.27 -8.07 12.41
CA ALA A 104 20.31 -6.62 12.51
C ALA A 104 21.72 -6.08 12.76
N GLU A 105 22.78 -6.67 12.19
CA GLU A 105 24.11 -6.05 12.27
C GLU A 105 24.14 -4.73 11.47
N PRO A 106 24.24 -3.56 12.13
CA PRO A 106 24.08 -2.26 11.47
C PRO A 106 25.28 -1.90 10.58
N ALA A 107 26.46 -2.40 10.95
CA ALA A 107 27.74 -2.10 10.31
C ALA A 107 27.76 -2.51 8.83
N ASP A 108 27.21 -3.69 8.50
CA ASP A 108 27.18 -4.18 7.12
C ASP A 108 26.23 -3.36 6.23
N ARG A 109 25.12 -2.86 6.77
CA ARG A 109 24.14 -2.07 6.00
C ARG A 109 24.69 -0.70 5.62
N ALA A 110 25.35 -0.02 6.56
CA ALA A 110 25.99 1.27 6.30
C ALA A 110 27.10 1.13 5.25
N ARG A 111 27.90 0.05 5.34
CA ARG A 111 28.96 -0.26 4.37
C ARG A 111 28.41 -0.52 2.96
N ILE A 112 27.32 -1.27 2.83
CA ILE A 112 26.64 -1.54 1.54
C ILE A 112 25.99 -0.28 0.95
N ALA A 113 25.54 0.66 1.79
CA ALA A 113 25.02 1.94 1.32
C ALA A 113 26.15 2.86 0.81
N ALA A 114 27.26 2.93 1.55
CA ALA A 114 28.44 3.72 1.21
C ALA A 114 29.13 3.23 -0.07
N SER A 115 29.13 1.92 -0.33
CA SER A 115 29.76 1.30 -1.51
C SER A 115 29.00 1.50 -2.82
N ARG A 116 27.88 2.24 -2.83
CA ARG A 116 27.09 2.44 -4.05
C ARG A 116 27.72 3.49 -4.96
N PRO A 117 27.69 3.27 -6.29
CA PRO A 117 28.12 4.29 -7.25
C PRO A 117 27.36 5.61 -7.02
N ALA A 118 28.06 6.74 -7.15
CA ALA A 118 27.48 8.07 -7.02
C ALA A 118 26.16 8.27 -7.80
N PRO A 119 26.02 7.85 -9.08
CA PRO A 119 24.77 8.07 -9.81
C PRO A 119 23.59 7.26 -9.25
N GLU A 120 23.81 6.07 -8.67
CA GLU A 120 22.74 5.33 -7.98
C GLU A 120 22.27 6.09 -6.73
N ARG A 121 23.20 6.67 -5.96
CA ARG A 121 22.88 7.45 -4.76
C ARG A 121 22.06 8.69 -5.11
N TRP A 122 22.42 9.40 -6.18
CA TRP A 122 21.66 10.55 -6.67
C TRP A 122 20.24 10.17 -7.09
N LEU A 123 20.06 9.09 -7.86
CA LEU A 123 18.73 8.63 -8.25
C LEU A 123 17.85 8.27 -7.03
N ILE A 124 18.44 7.59 -6.03
CA ILE A 124 17.73 7.27 -4.78
C ILE A 124 17.38 8.56 -4.02
N ALA A 125 18.31 9.52 -3.92
CA ALA A 125 18.07 10.79 -3.26
C ALA A 125 16.95 11.59 -3.95
N VAL A 126 16.90 11.60 -5.29
CA VAL A 126 15.81 12.19 -6.06
C VAL A 126 14.48 11.51 -5.72
N ALA A 127 14.42 10.18 -5.75
CA ALA A 127 13.21 9.44 -5.40
C ALA A 127 12.74 9.73 -3.97
N CYS A 128 13.65 9.79 -2.99
CA CYS A 128 13.34 10.17 -1.62
C CYS A 128 12.86 11.62 -1.51
N GLY A 129 13.47 12.56 -2.25
CA GLY A 129 13.03 13.95 -2.31
C GLY A 129 11.60 14.08 -2.82
N PHE A 130 11.26 13.38 -3.91
CA PHE A 130 9.89 13.31 -4.41
C PHE A 130 8.93 12.67 -3.42
N ALA A 131 9.32 11.59 -2.73
CA ALA A 131 8.48 10.98 -1.70
C ALA A 131 8.14 11.96 -0.57
N VAL A 132 9.11 12.74 -0.09
CA VAL A 132 8.88 13.77 0.93
C VAL A 132 7.96 14.87 0.39
N LEU A 133 8.25 15.41 -0.80
CA LEU A 133 7.44 16.47 -1.41
C LEU A 133 5.99 16.03 -1.66
N LEU A 134 5.78 14.82 -2.17
CA LEU A 134 4.45 14.26 -2.40
C LEU A 134 3.70 14.02 -1.09
N THR A 135 4.40 13.56 -0.05
CA THR A 135 3.79 13.39 1.28
C THR A 135 3.32 14.72 1.85
N LEU A 136 4.17 15.74 1.81
CA LEU A 136 3.80 17.10 2.22
C LEU A 136 2.63 17.64 1.39
N ARG A 137 2.65 17.41 0.07
CA ARG A 137 1.58 17.85 -0.83
C ARG A 137 0.24 17.20 -0.47
N VAL A 138 0.21 15.87 -0.30
CA VAL A 138 -0.99 15.12 0.06
C VAL A 138 -1.56 15.55 1.41
N LEU A 139 -0.70 15.87 2.38
CA LEU A 139 -1.12 16.27 3.72
C LEU A 139 -1.51 17.75 3.84
N ALA A 140 -1.01 18.61 2.95
CA ALA A 140 -1.17 20.06 3.06
C ALA A 140 -2.18 20.66 2.07
N LEU A 141 -2.40 20.02 0.92
CA LEU A 141 -3.29 20.54 -0.12
C LEU A 141 -4.59 19.75 -0.19
N PRO A 142 -5.75 20.43 -0.35
CA PRO A 142 -7.02 19.75 -0.54
C PRO A 142 -7.07 19.06 -1.91
N VAL A 143 -7.95 18.05 -2.01
CA VAL A 143 -8.22 17.38 -3.28
C VAL A 143 -9.02 18.33 -4.17
N SER A 144 -8.52 18.57 -5.39
CA SER A 144 -9.11 19.55 -6.32
C SER A 144 -9.52 18.96 -7.67
N ASP A 145 -9.34 17.64 -7.83
CA ASP A 145 -9.61 16.95 -9.08
C ASP A 145 -11.10 16.58 -9.22
N TRP A 146 -11.64 16.74 -10.43
CA TRP A 146 -13.09 16.68 -10.68
C TRP A 146 -13.68 15.31 -10.36
N ASP A 147 -13.18 14.22 -10.96
CA ASP A 147 -13.62 12.85 -10.69
C ASP A 147 -13.52 12.48 -9.20
N SER A 148 -12.43 12.94 -8.56
CA SER A 148 -12.20 12.69 -7.15
C SER A 148 -13.31 13.30 -6.29
N LEU A 149 -13.73 14.53 -6.61
CA LEU A 149 -14.77 15.28 -5.91
C LEU A 149 -16.19 14.91 -6.33
N ASP A 150 -16.38 14.44 -7.57
CA ASP A 150 -17.69 14.11 -8.12
C ASP A 150 -18.21 12.78 -7.58
N TYR A 151 -17.38 11.73 -7.52
CA TYR A 151 -17.88 10.39 -7.13
C TYR A 151 -16.97 9.57 -6.21
N GLN A 152 -15.64 9.75 -6.22
CA GLN A 152 -14.76 8.92 -5.38
C GLN A 152 -14.87 9.28 -3.90
N LEU A 153 -14.65 10.54 -3.55
CA LEU A 153 -14.69 11.01 -2.17
C LEU A 153 -16.12 11.09 -1.62
N PRO A 154 -17.15 11.56 -2.37
CA PRO A 154 -18.53 11.51 -1.90
C PRO A 154 -18.97 10.10 -1.49
N ARG A 155 -18.60 9.08 -2.27
CA ARG A 155 -18.89 7.69 -1.93
C ARG A 155 -18.26 7.26 -0.60
N VAL A 156 -16.98 7.56 -0.42
CA VAL A 156 -16.27 7.23 0.82
C VAL A 156 -16.88 7.98 2.02
N ALA A 157 -17.34 9.21 1.81
CA ALA A 157 -18.07 9.99 2.81
C ALA A 157 -19.45 9.41 3.13
N GLU A 158 -20.21 8.95 2.13
CA GLU A 158 -21.48 8.25 2.35
C GLU A 158 -21.29 6.97 3.14
N TRP A 159 -20.26 6.18 2.84
CA TRP A 159 -19.94 4.98 3.62
C TRP A 159 -19.64 5.31 5.08
N TYR A 160 -18.95 6.43 5.30
CA TYR A 160 -18.61 6.90 6.65
C TYR A 160 -19.87 7.30 7.42
N GLN A 161 -20.82 7.97 6.75
CA GLN A 161 -22.08 8.39 7.36
C GLN A 161 -23.04 7.20 7.60
N GLN A 162 -23.13 6.26 6.66
CA GLN A 162 -24.06 5.14 6.72
C GLN A 162 -23.51 3.91 7.47
N ALA A 163 -22.21 3.88 7.77
CA ALA A 163 -21.51 2.75 8.37
C ALA A 163 -21.71 1.41 7.61
N SER A 164 -21.89 1.50 6.30
CA SER A 164 -22.12 0.39 5.38
C SER A 164 -21.63 0.80 4.00
N PHE A 165 -21.42 -0.15 3.11
CA PHE A 165 -21.44 0.20 1.70
C PHE A 165 -22.83 0.69 1.35
N ALA A 166 -22.87 1.96 0.96
CA ALA A 166 -24.08 2.68 0.57
C ALA A 166 -24.62 2.11 -0.74
N ARG A 167 -25.91 2.39 -0.98
CA ARG A 167 -26.54 2.19 -2.29
C ARG A 167 -25.83 3.03 -3.35
N PRO A 168 -26.05 2.78 -4.66
CA PRO A 168 -25.56 3.65 -5.74
C PRO A 168 -25.73 5.13 -5.39
N LEU A 169 -24.71 5.95 -5.70
CA LEU A 169 -24.74 7.41 -5.46
C LEU A 169 -26.01 7.97 -6.10
N GLU A 170 -26.92 8.53 -5.29
CA GLU A 170 -28.24 8.98 -5.75
C GLU A 170 -28.14 10.15 -6.75
N GLN A 171 -27.06 10.93 -6.66
CA GLN A 171 -26.76 12.03 -7.58
C GLN A 171 -26.45 11.56 -9.02
N HIS A 172 -26.10 10.27 -9.19
CA HIS A 172 -25.78 9.67 -10.48
C HIS A 172 -26.95 8.78 -10.93
N GLY A 173 -27.65 9.21 -11.97
CA GLY A 173 -28.85 8.55 -12.47
C GLY A 173 -28.58 7.19 -13.13
N PRO A 174 -29.61 6.53 -13.70
CA PRO A 174 -29.45 5.24 -14.39
C PRO A 174 -28.49 5.28 -15.59
N ALA A 175 -28.22 6.47 -16.16
CA ALA A 175 -27.26 6.67 -17.23
C ALA A 175 -25.80 6.55 -16.74
N ASP A 176 -25.54 6.79 -15.46
CA ASP A 176 -24.21 6.79 -14.83
C ASP A 176 -23.91 5.47 -14.09
N ARG A 177 -24.61 4.40 -14.48
CA ARG A 177 -24.40 3.03 -13.97
C ARG A 177 -22.94 2.60 -13.87
N PRO A 178 -22.03 2.93 -14.81
CA PRO A 178 -20.62 2.54 -14.69
C PRO A 178 -19.95 3.10 -13.43
N ILE A 179 -20.24 4.35 -13.08
CA ILE A 179 -19.68 5.01 -11.87
C ILE A 179 -20.17 4.28 -10.61
N ASN A 180 -21.42 3.84 -10.61
CA ASN A 180 -22.10 3.15 -9.51
C ASN A 180 -21.90 1.62 -9.48
N SER A 181 -21.21 1.05 -10.46
CA SER A 181 -20.94 -0.39 -10.54
C SER A 181 -19.44 -0.71 -10.43
N TYR A 182 -18.60 0.32 -10.24
CA TYR A 182 -17.16 0.14 -10.14
C TYR A 182 -16.81 -0.72 -8.92
N PRO A 183 -15.82 -1.60 -9.02
CA PRO A 183 -15.32 -2.29 -7.85
C PRO A 183 -14.56 -1.30 -6.94
N TYR A 184 -14.69 -1.51 -5.62
CA TYR A 184 -14.45 -0.48 -4.60
C TYR A 184 -13.28 -0.79 -3.65
N SER A 185 -12.41 -1.75 -4.00
CA SER A 185 -11.35 -2.19 -3.09
C SER A 185 -10.30 -1.11 -2.83
N TRP A 186 -10.03 -0.22 -3.79
CA TRP A 186 -9.12 0.91 -3.56
C TRP A 186 -9.77 2.01 -2.74
N SER A 187 -11.02 2.37 -3.06
CA SER A 187 -11.81 3.32 -2.26
C SER A 187 -11.95 2.87 -0.80
N ALA A 188 -11.97 1.55 -0.55
CA ALA A 188 -11.92 0.99 0.80
C ALA A 188 -10.63 1.35 1.57
N LEU A 189 -9.49 1.49 0.90
CA LEU A 189 -8.26 1.98 1.54
C LEU A 189 -8.32 3.49 1.79
N LEU A 190 -8.90 4.26 0.86
CA LEU A 190 -9.15 5.69 1.06
C LEU A 190 -10.05 5.94 2.28
N PHE A 191 -11.04 5.07 2.50
CA PHE A 191 -11.92 5.10 3.67
C PHE A 191 -11.16 5.07 5.00
N ILE A 192 -10.06 4.32 5.10
CA ILE A 192 -9.27 4.24 6.35
C ILE A 192 -8.75 5.63 6.72
N GLY A 193 -8.23 6.39 5.75
CA GLY A 193 -7.74 7.75 5.97
C GLY A 193 -8.83 8.71 6.41
N LEU A 194 -10.01 8.64 5.78
CA LEU A 194 -11.16 9.43 6.21
C LEU A 194 -11.62 9.04 7.62
N ALA A 195 -11.78 7.74 7.87
CA ALA A 195 -12.34 7.21 9.10
C ALA A 195 -11.44 7.42 10.33
N SER A 196 -10.11 7.50 10.13
CA SER A 196 -9.16 7.73 11.23
C SER A 196 -9.22 9.14 11.82
N ALA A 197 -9.61 10.13 11.02
CA ALA A 197 -9.58 11.54 11.44
C ALA A 197 -10.95 12.25 11.33
N GLY A 198 -11.92 11.65 10.64
CA GLY A 198 -13.21 12.27 10.33
C GLY A 198 -13.12 13.42 9.32
N HIS A 199 -11.98 13.58 8.64
CA HIS A 199 -11.72 14.59 7.62
C HIS A 199 -10.81 14.03 6.51
N ASP A 200 -10.71 14.73 5.39
CA ASP A 200 -10.07 14.25 4.16
C ASP A 200 -8.53 14.33 4.13
N GLN A 201 -7.90 14.98 5.12
CA GLN A 201 -6.44 15.18 5.15
C GLN A 201 -5.59 13.91 4.92
N PHE A 202 -6.04 12.75 5.38
CA PHE A 202 -5.31 11.47 5.23
C PHE A 202 -5.82 10.60 4.08
N VAL A 203 -6.86 11.03 3.37
CA VAL A 203 -7.61 10.19 2.42
C VAL A 203 -6.74 9.72 1.26
N LEU A 204 -5.75 10.50 0.83
CA LEU A 204 -4.87 10.16 -0.29
C LEU A 204 -3.55 9.49 0.13
N LEU A 205 -3.30 9.24 1.42
CA LEU A 205 -2.10 8.52 1.86
C LEU A 205 -1.95 7.12 1.22
N PRO A 206 -3.03 6.34 0.98
CA PRO A 206 -2.93 5.08 0.24
C PRO A 206 -2.31 5.24 -1.15
N ASN A 207 -2.49 6.38 -1.83
CA ASN A 207 -1.89 6.60 -3.15
C ASN A 207 -0.37 6.77 -3.10
N LEU A 208 0.19 7.28 -2.00
CA LEU A 208 1.64 7.26 -1.79
C LEU A 208 2.15 5.81 -1.67
N LEU A 209 1.37 4.91 -1.06
CA LEU A 209 1.70 3.50 -1.00
C LEU A 209 1.62 2.86 -2.39
N ALA A 210 0.59 3.14 -3.19
CA ALA A 210 0.51 2.69 -4.58
C ALA A 210 1.71 3.18 -5.42
N TRP A 211 2.08 4.45 -5.27
CA TRP A 211 3.26 5.03 -5.92
C TRP A 211 4.56 4.30 -5.53
N LEU A 212 4.72 4.01 -4.24
CA LEU A 212 5.87 3.26 -3.74
C LEU A 212 5.88 1.81 -4.26
N ILE A 213 4.73 1.13 -4.26
CA ILE A 213 4.57 -0.21 -4.83
C ILE A 213 4.98 -0.19 -6.31
N LEU A 214 4.49 0.78 -7.10
CA LEU A 214 4.81 0.91 -8.52
C LEU A 214 6.31 1.05 -8.75
N GLY A 215 6.98 1.94 -8.00
CA GLY A 215 8.43 2.14 -8.09
C GLY A 215 9.23 0.89 -7.72
N LEU A 216 8.93 0.28 -6.57
CA LEU A 216 9.62 -0.93 -6.10
C LEU A 216 9.36 -2.13 -7.02
N ALA A 217 8.14 -2.28 -7.52
CA ALA A 217 7.78 -3.34 -8.46
C ALA A 217 8.50 -3.15 -9.80
N THR A 218 8.59 -1.92 -10.31
CA THR A 218 9.32 -1.62 -11.56
C THR A 218 10.81 -1.93 -11.42
N TYR A 219 11.43 -1.52 -10.31
CA TYR A 219 12.82 -1.89 -10.02
C TYR A 219 12.98 -3.41 -10.02
N SER A 220 12.13 -4.11 -9.27
CA SER A 220 12.25 -5.56 -9.06
C SER A 220 11.98 -6.35 -10.34
N LEU A 221 11.01 -5.91 -11.14
CA LEU A 221 10.71 -6.45 -12.46
C LEU A 221 11.89 -6.29 -13.41
N GLY A 222 12.49 -5.10 -13.47
CA GLY A 222 13.70 -4.86 -14.27
C GLY A 222 14.85 -5.78 -13.86
N ARG A 223 15.06 -5.99 -12.55
CA ARG A 223 16.08 -6.93 -12.05
C ARG A 223 15.81 -8.38 -12.45
N VAL A 224 14.55 -8.83 -12.40
CA VAL A 224 14.17 -10.19 -12.81
C VAL A 224 14.26 -10.37 -14.34
N ALA A 225 13.98 -9.32 -15.10
CA ALA A 225 14.12 -9.28 -16.56
C ALA A 225 15.60 -9.22 -17.03
N GLY A 226 16.56 -9.10 -16.12
CA GLY A 226 18.00 -9.11 -16.43
C GLY A 226 18.63 -7.73 -16.62
N ALA A 227 17.89 -6.64 -16.40
CA ALA A 227 18.45 -5.30 -16.44
C ALA A 227 19.53 -5.13 -15.36
N ARG A 228 20.61 -4.41 -15.69
CA ARG A 228 21.63 -4.02 -14.69
C ARG A 228 20.99 -3.17 -13.59
N ARG A 229 21.59 -3.20 -12.40
CA ARG A 229 21.05 -2.53 -11.19
C ARG A 229 20.75 -1.06 -11.44
N PHE A 230 21.71 -0.31 -11.99
CA PHE A 230 21.53 1.09 -12.34
C PHE A 230 20.34 1.32 -13.28
N GLY A 231 20.23 0.54 -14.36
CA GLY A 231 19.11 0.64 -15.31
C GLY A 231 17.75 0.37 -14.67
N ALA A 232 17.68 -0.60 -13.75
CA ALA A 232 16.45 -0.88 -12.99
C ALA A 232 16.08 0.25 -12.02
N ILE A 233 17.07 0.88 -11.36
CA ILE A 233 16.83 2.05 -10.50
C ILE A 233 16.34 3.22 -11.37
N LEU A 234 17.03 3.50 -12.47
CA LEU A 234 16.67 4.58 -13.39
C LEU A 234 15.24 4.41 -13.90
N ALA A 235 14.85 3.20 -14.34
CA ALA A 235 13.48 2.92 -14.78
C ALA A 235 12.45 3.17 -13.66
N ALA A 236 12.74 2.72 -12.42
CA ALA A 236 11.88 2.93 -11.27
C ALA A 236 11.73 4.41 -10.89
N VAL A 237 12.80 5.20 -10.99
CA VAL A 237 12.74 6.65 -10.72
C VAL A 237 12.00 7.38 -11.83
N LEU A 238 12.25 7.04 -13.10
CA LEU A 238 11.57 7.65 -14.23
C LEU A 238 10.06 7.41 -14.18
N ILE A 239 9.59 6.19 -13.88
CA ILE A 239 8.16 5.92 -13.75
C ILE A 239 7.55 6.65 -12.54
N ALA A 240 8.28 6.73 -11.42
CA ALA A 240 7.84 7.40 -10.21
C ALA A 240 7.71 8.92 -10.39
N VAL A 241 8.63 9.54 -11.13
CA VAL A 241 8.68 11.00 -11.37
C VAL A 241 7.92 11.42 -12.63
N MET A 242 7.43 10.46 -13.43
CA MET A 242 6.62 10.75 -14.60
C MET A 242 5.41 11.64 -14.22
N PRO A 243 5.11 12.73 -14.97
CA PRO A 243 4.05 13.66 -14.61
C PRO A 243 2.70 13.01 -14.33
N LEU A 244 2.36 11.97 -15.08
CA LEU A 244 1.14 11.19 -14.88
C LEU A 244 1.10 10.50 -13.50
N SER A 245 2.21 9.88 -13.08
CA SER A 245 2.34 9.24 -11.76
C SER A 245 2.25 10.27 -10.64
N LEU A 246 2.95 11.41 -10.78
CA LEU A 246 2.92 12.49 -9.80
C LEU A 246 1.53 13.10 -9.65
N LYS A 247 0.83 13.34 -10.77
CA LYS A 247 -0.56 13.82 -10.76
C LYS A 247 -1.47 12.84 -10.04
N SER A 248 -1.36 11.55 -10.36
CA SER A 248 -2.24 10.50 -9.82
C SER A 248 -2.11 10.28 -8.31
N VAL A 249 -0.98 10.68 -7.70
CA VAL A 249 -0.84 10.65 -6.23
C VAL A 249 -1.78 11.65 -5.54
N SER A 250 -2.07 12.77 -6.20
CA SER A 250 -2.91 13.86 -5.66
C SER A 250 -4.39 13.74 -6.03
N THR A 251 -4.84 12.63 -6.62
CA THR A 251 -6.23 12.39 -7.01
C THR A 251 -6.73 11.08 -6.41
N ALA A 252 -8.02 10.94 -6.14
CA ALA A 252 -8.61 9.68 -5.66
C ALA A 252 -8.80 8.64 -6.79
N HIS A 253 -7.95 8.68 -7.83
CA HIS A 253 -8.05 7.80 -8.99
C HIS A 253 -7.50 6.40 -8.72
N ASN A 254 -8.09 5.44 -9.44
CA ASN A 254 -7.75 4.03 -9.32
C ASN A 254 -6.68 3.57 -10.35
N ASP A 255 -6.21 4.46 -11.25
CA ASP A 255 -5.25 4.07 -12.29
C ASP A 255 -3.84 3.80 -11.73
N LEU A 256 -3.37 4.63 -10.79
CA LEU A 256 -2.10 4.43 -10.11
C LEU A 256 -2.05 3.11 -9.32
N PRO A 257 -3.00 2.80 -8.42
CA PRO A 257 -3.02 1.52 -7.73
C PRO A 257 -3.20 0.34 -8.68
N LEU A 258 -4.02 0.46 -9.73
CA LEU A 258 -4.14 -0.58 -10.75
C LEU A 258 -2.77 -0.91 -11.37
N GLY A 259 -2.04 0.12 -11.83
CA GLY A 259 -0.70 -0.04 -12.37
C GLY A 259 0.28 -0.63 -11.36
N ALA A 260 0.22 -0.17 -10.10
CA ALA A 260 1.07 -0.66 -9.02
C ALA A 260 0.88 -2.17 -8.77
N PHE A 261 -0.37 -2.61 -8.57
CA PHE A 261 -0.68 -4.02 -8.35
C PHE A 261 -0.43 -4.87 -9.59
N PHE A 262 -0.66 -4.33 -10.79
CA PHE A 262 -0.39 -5.06 -12.03
C PHE A 262 1.10 -5.36 -12.17
N VAL A 263 1.95 -4.35 -12.06
CA VAL A 263 3.41 -4.50 -12.18
C VAL A 263 3.96 -5.39 -11.06
N ALA A 264 3.47 -5.23 -9.83
CA ALA A 264 3.85 -6.09 -8.71
C ALA A 264 3.46 -7.55 -8.95
N SER A 265 2.26 -7.80 -9.48
CA SER A 265 1.75 -9.15 -9.78
C SER A 265 2.55 -9.81 -10.89
N VAL A 266 2.88 -9.08 -11.97
CA VAL A 266 3.75 -9.58 -13.04
C VAL A 266 5.12 -9.95 -12.47
N TYR A 267 5.72 -9.07 -11.67
CA TYR A 267 7.01 -9.34 -11.01
C TYR A 267 6.96 -10.62 -10.16
N PHE A 268 5.99 -10.73 -9.24
CA PHE A 268 5.89 -11.90 -8.37
C PHE A 268 5.54 -13.18 -9.13
N THR A 269 4.78 -13.10 -10.22
CA THR A 269 4.51 -14.23 -11.13
C THR A 269 5.79 -14.72 -11.81
N MET A 270 6.58 -13.81 -12.38
CA MET A 270 7.86 -14.17 -12.99
C MET A 270 8.83 -14.76 -11.97
N ARG A 271 8.91 -14.16 -10.78
CA ARG A 271 9.73 -14.65 -9.67
C ARG A 271 9.28 -16.03 -9.20
N ALA A 272 7.97 -16.24 -9.06
CA ALA A 272 7.37 -17.51 -8.69
C ALA A 272 7.70 -18.60 -9.71
N TRP A 273 7.59 -18.30 -11.01
CA TRP A 273 7.88 -19.22 -12.08
C TRP A 273 9.37 -19.58 -12.13
N ARG A 274 10.25 -18.58 -12.09
CA ARG A 274 11.71 -18.74 -12.18
C ARG A 274 12.32 -19.46 -10.98
N TYR A 275 11.83 -19.19 -9.76
CA TYR A 275 12.44 -19.68 -8.52
C TYR A 275 11.57 -20.67 -7.74
N ARG A 276 10.41 -21.06 -8.28
CA ARG A 276 9.45 -22.01 -7.66
C ARG A 276 9.12 -21.66 -6.20
N CYS A 277 8.97 -20.36 -5.93
CA CYS A 277 8.72 -19.83 -4.59
C CYS A 277 7.21 -19.65 -4.36
N ARG A 278 6.63 -20.49 -3.47
CA ARG A 278 5.20 -20.44 -3.11
C ARG A 278 4.76 -19.10 -2.53
N PHE A 279 5.63 -18.46 -1.76
CA PHE A 279 5.35 -17.13 -1.21
C PHE A 279 5.15 -16.11 -2.33
N SER A 280 6.00 -16.10 -3.36
CA SER A 280 5.79 -15.26 -4.54
C SER A 280 4.48 -15.58 -5.26
N GLN A 281 4.10 -16.87 -5.35
CA GLN A 281 2.81 -17.25 -5.95
C GLN A 281 1.64 -16.65 -5.18
N LEU A 282 1.67 -16.75 -3.84
CA LEU A 282 0.64 -16.18 -2.97
C LEU A 282 0.54 -14.66 -3.16
N VAL A 283 1.68 -13.95 -3.15
CA VAL A 283 1.67 -12.48 -3.32
C VAL A 283 1.21 -12.10 -4.73
N ALA A 284 1.58 -12.86 -5.76
CA ALA A 284 1.08 -12.64 -7.13
C ALA A 284 -0.43 -12.81 -7.21
N VAL A 285 -0.99 -13.89 -6.63
CA VAL A 285 -2.44 -14.13 -6.62
C VAL A 285 -3.17 -13.04 -5.82
N ALA A 286 -2.63 -12.65 -4.66
CA ALA A 286 -3.19 -11.57 -3.85
C ALA A 286 -3.20 -10.23 -4.60
N GLY A 287 -2.10 -9.89 -5.29
CA GLY A 287 -2.02 -8.68 -6.12
C GLY A 287 -2.96 -8.73 -7.33
N LEU A 288 -3.08 -9.88 -8.02
CA LEU A 288 -4.02 -10.06 -9.12
C LEU A 288 -5.47 -9.92 -8.65
N GLY A 289 -5.80 -10.41 -7.45
CA GLY A 289 -7.12 -10.24 -6.85
C GLY A 289 -7.49 -8.78 -6.55
N MET A 290 -6.49 -7.90 -6.33
CA MET A 290 -6.74 -6.46 -6.16
C MET A 290 -7.11 -5.76 -7.46
N LEU A 291 -6.70 -6.29 -8.64
CA LEU A 291 -6.97 -5.65 -9.93
C LEU A 291 -8.47 -5.49 -10.23
N PRO A 292 -9.28 -6.57 -10.27
CA PRO A 292 -10.72 -6.44 -10.51
C PRO A 292 -11.44 -5.77 -9.35
N GLY A 293 -10.78 -5.60 -8.19
CA GLY A 293 -11.28 -4.79 -7.09
C GLY A 293 -11.08 -3.27 -7.31
N THR A 294 -10.11 -2.92 -8.16
CA THR A 294 -9.66 -1.54 -8.36
C THR A 294 -10.29 -0.91 -9.61
N LYS A 295 -10.41 -1.70 -10.69
CA LYS A 295 -10.89 -1.28 -12.03
C LYS A 295 -11.26 -2.52 -12.85
#